data_AF-A0A0A8WU45-F1
#
_entry.id   AF-A0A0A8WU45-F1
#
_cell.length_a   1.000
_cell.length_b   1.000
_cell.length_c   1.000
_cell.angle_alpha   90.00
_cell.angle_beta   90.00
_cell.angle_gamma   90.00
#
_symmetry.space_group_name_H-M   'P 1'
#
loop_
_entity.id
_entity.type
_entity.pdbx_description
1 polymer ?
#
loop_
_entity_poly.entity_id
_entity_poly.type
_entity_poly.pdbx_seq_one_letter_code
_entity_poly.pdbx_strand_id
1 'polypeptide(L)'
;MRILTIIVVLTLFMGSGSAGAADAAKTRALIDTGRTALEDLRGKAGENKAVAADLETAAQYLDRAAAALKGGEKIFGGISDEAEQDVRHQTSLAELTLKLAASRIERAKIEAELDAINKKSEIVKSRVKIFDDLRAEIARLKEAVSANEKAGKGLAALQAERDALAEQVRKLTGENALLEKLRQENDMLRKELSRRQDERAQTTQPERAGNPQPDPKELETIPAPQPEPAAVPSPAPDPKPSLEEIVQPDNSGK
;
A
#
# COMPACT_ATOMS: atom_id res chain seq x y z
N MET A 1 44.93 22.07 -8.43
CA MET A 1 46.18 22.75 -8.87
C MET A 1 45.93 24.01 -9.72
N ARG A 2 44.93 24.05 -10.61
CA ARG A 2 44.65 25.23 -11.47
C ARG A 2 44.32 26.53 -10.73
N ILE A 3 43.66 26.47 -9.57
CA ILE A 3 43.32 27.65 -8.75
C ILE A 3 44.56 28.25 -8.08
N LEU A 4 45.53 27.42 -7.71
CA LEU A 4 46.79 27.88 -7.09
C LEU A 4 47.66 28.62 -8.11
N THR A 5 47.65 28.16 -9.37
CA THR A 5 48.37 28.82 -10.48
C THR A 5 47.81 30.21 -10.78
N ILE A 6 46.49 30.40 -10.67
CA ILE A 6 45.83 31.70 -10.88
C ILE A 6 46.23 32.70 -9.79
N ILE A 7 46.33 32.27 -8.53
CA ILE A 7 46.71 33.13 -7.41
C ILE A 7 48.19 33.54 -7.48
N VAL A 8 49.07 32.64 -7.91
CA VAL A 8 50.51 32.93 -8.08
C VAL A 8 50.80 33.89 -9.24
N VAL A 9 49.99 33.85 -10.31
CA VAL A 9 50.10 34.83 -11.41
C VAL A 9 49.58 36.21 -10.96
N LEU A 10 48.61 36.26 -10.04
CA LEU A 10 48.05 37.51 -9.53
C LEU A 10 49.00 38.25 -8.56
N THR A 11 49.80 37.52 -7.79
CA THR A 11 50.74 38.10 -6.81
C THR A 11 52.07 38.54 -7.41
N LEU A 12 52.41 38.09 -8.62
CA LEU A 12 53.70 38.42 -9.26
C LEU A 12 53.76 39.85 -9.85
N PHE A 13 52.64 40.60 -9.89
CA PHE A 13 52.57 41.94 -10.51
C PHE A 13 52.77 43.12 -9.55
N MET A 14 53.14 42.88 -8.28
CA MET A 14 53.41 43.95 -7.30
C MET A 14 54.88 44.41 -7.21
N GLY A 15 55.74 44.03 -8.17
CA GLY A 15 57.13 44.50 -8.24
C GLY A 15 57.29 45.78 -9.07
N SER A 16 57.69 46.87 -8.41
CA SER A 16 57.94 48.21 -8.96
C SER A 16 59.09 48.27 -9.99
N GLY A 17 58.97 49.17 -10.98
CA GLY A 17 60.14 49.78 -11.63
C GLY A 17 60.07 49.94 -13.15
N SER A 18 59.87 51.19 -13.58
CA SER A 18 60.20 51.78 -14.90
C SER A 18 59.57 51.19 -16.18
N ALA A 19 58.45 51.77 -16.63
CA ALA A 19 58.14 52.04 -18.05
C ALA A 19 56.77 52.73 -18.17
N GLY A 20 56.71 54.07 -18.23
CA GLY A 20 55.44 54.81 -18.29
C GLY A 20 54.52 54.45 -19.47
N ALA A 21 55.04 53.81 -20.52
CA ALA A 21 54.24 53.27 -21.62
C ALA A 21 53.64 51.87 -21.34
N ALA A 22 54.31 51.05 -20.51
CA ALA A 22 53.82 49.73 -20.14
C ALA A 22 52.64 49.81 -19.15
N ASP A 23 52.60 50.84 -18.31
CA ASP A 23 51.54 51.02 -17.31
C ASP A 23 50.22 51.52 -17.91
N ALA A 24 50.27 52.31 -19.00
CA ALA A 24 49.08 52.65 -19.78
C ALA A 24 48.45 51.41 -20.46
N ALA A 25 49.28 50.50 -20.99
CA ALA A 25 48.81 49.26 -21.60
C ALA A 25 48.16 48.32 -20.58
N LYS A 26 48.74 48.18 -19.38
CA LYS A 26 48.14 47.42 -18.27
C LYS A 26 46.82 48.04 -17.79
N THR A 27 46.78 49.36 -17.66
CA THR A 27 45.58 50.10 -17.24
C THR A 27 44.44 49.95 -18.24
N ARG A 28 44.74 49.97 -19.54
CA ARG A 28 43.78 49.66 -20.60
C ARG A 28 43.29 48.20 -20.55
N ALA A 29 44.19 47.26 -20.29
CA ALA A 29 43.84 45.85 -20.15
C ALA A 29 42.85 45.57 -19.01
N LEU A 30 42.88 46.35 -17.92
CA LEU A 30 41.89 46.26 -16.83
C LEU A 30 40.48 46.60 -17.30
N ILE A 31 40.34 47.65 -18.12
CA ILE A 31 39.04 48.07 -18.69
C ILE A 31 38.55 47.02 -19.68
N ASP A 32 39.42 46.53 -20.57
CA ASP A 32 39.05 45.52 -21.56
C ASP A 32 38.65 44.18 -20.90
N THR A 33 39.34 43.79 -19.83
CA THR A 33 38.97 42.62 -19.01
C THR A 33 37.60 42.83 -18.35
N GLY A 34 37.36 44.01 -17.78
CA GLY A 34 36.06 44.36 -17.18
C GLY A 34 34.91 44.35 -18.19
N ARG A 35 35.15 44.86 -19.40
CA ARG A 35 34.16 44.83 -20.50
C ARG A 35 33.87 43.40 -20.97
N THR A 36 34.90 42.58 -21.09
CA THR A 36 34.73 41.16 -21.44
C THR A 36 33.89 40.44 -20.37
N ALA A 37 34.20 40.66 -19.08
CA ALA A 37 33.43 40.09 -17.98
C ALA A 37 31.97 40.58 -17.93
N LEU A 38 31.73 41.85 -18.28
CA LEU A 38 30.37 42.41 -18.40
C LEU A 38 29.58 41.73 -19.51
N GLU A 39 30.16 41.55 -20.69
CA GLU A 39 29.50 40.89 -21.83
C GLU A 39 29.25 39.40 -21.56
N ASP A 40 30.22 38.70 -20.95
CA ASP A 40 30.05 37.30 -20.51
C ASP A 40 28.89 37.18 -19.52
N LEU A 41 28.76 38.13 -18.59
CA LEU A 41 27.71 38.10 -17.59
C LEU A 41 26.36 38.53 -18.18
N ARG A 42 26.31 39.48 -19.12
CA ARG A 42 25.11 39.82 -19.90
C ARG A 42 24.59 38.60 -20.67
N GLY A 43 25.49 37.85 -21.31
CA GLY A 43 25.14 36.61 -22.01
C GLY A 43 24.55 35.55 -21.07
N LYS A 44 25.05 35.44 -19.83
CA LYS A 44 24.51 34.52 -18.80
C LYS A 44 23.21 35.03 -18.17
N ALA A 45 23.04 36.33 -18.04
CA ALA A 45 21.87 36.94 -17.41
C ALA A 45 20.60 36.75 -18.27
N GLY A 46 20.72 36.72 -19.59
CA GLY A 46 19.58 36.62 -20.49
C GLY A 46 18.53 37.69 -20.19
N GLU A 47 17.28 37.28 -19.94
CA GLU A 47 16.17 38.17 -19.58
C GLU A 47 16.02 38.42 -18.06
N ASN A 48 17.01 38.08 -17.24
CA ASN A 48 16.92 38.24 -15.79
C ASN A 48 16.88 39.73 -15.39
N LYS A 49 15.65 40.24 -15.21
CA LYS A 49 15.38 41.63 -14.83
C LYS A 49 15.99 42.02 -13.48
N ALA A 50 16.29 41.05 -12.60
CA ALA A 50 16.82 41.32 -11.27
C ALA A 50 18.29 41.82 -11.29
N VAL A 51 19.01 41.63 -12.41
CA VAL A 51 20.42 42.03 -12.53
C VAL A 51 20.67 43.10 -13.59
N ALA A 52 19.63 43.53 -14.31
CA ALA A 52 19.76 44.54 -15.36
C ALA A 52 20.35 45.86 -14.82
N ALA A 53 19.90 46.31 -13.64
CA ALA A 53 20.42 47.52 -13.00
C ALA A 53 21.89 47.39 -12.57
N ASP A 54 22.31 46.21 -12.11
CA ASP A 54 23.70 45.96 -11.70
C ASP A 54 24.62 45.93 -12.93
N LEU A 55 24.19 45.30 -14.03
CA LEU A 55 24.95 45.28 -15.29
C LEU A 55 25.10 46.68 -15.89
N GLU A 56 24.06 47.49 -15.80
CA GLU A 56 24.10 48.90 -16.23
C GLU A 56 25.05 49.72 -15.34
N THR A 57 24.99 49.53 -14.03
CA THR A 57 25.89 50.19 -13.08
C THR A 57 27.36 49.80 -13.32
N ALA A 58 27.63 48.52 -13.59
CA ALA A 58 28.96 48.04 -13.94
C ALA A 58 29.46 48.66 -15.27
N ALA A 59 28.59 48.79 -16.27
CA ALA A 59 28.92 49.47 -17.53
C ALA A 59 29.31 50.93 -17.30
N GLN A 60 28.54 51.65 -16.47
CA GLN A 60 28.83 53.05 -16.13
C GLN A 60 30.17 53.22 -15.41
N TYR A 61 30.54 52.30 -14.51
CA TYR A 61 31.87 52.31 -13.88
C TYR A 61 32.99 52.09 -14.90
N LEU A 62 32.81 51.17 -15.85
CA LEU A 62 33.81 50.95 -16.92
C LEU A 62 33.92 52.14 -17.88
N ASP A 63 32.82 52.86 -18.13
CA ASP A 63 32.85 54.09 -18.93
C ASP A 63 33.53 55.25 -18.20
N ARG A 64 33.34 55.36 -16.88
CA ARG A 64 34.10 56.30 -16.04
C ARG A 64 35.60 55.95 -16.02
N ALA A 65 35.94 54.67 -15.95
CA ALA A 65 37.33 54.22 -16.07
C ALA A 65 37.92 54.59 -17.44
N ALA A 66 37.17 54.38 -18.53
CA ALA A 66 37.61 54.77 -19.87
C ALA A 66 37.79 56.29 -20.04
N ALA A 67 36.91 57.09 -19.43
CA ALA A 67 37.03 58.55 -19.40
C ALA A 67 38.26 59.01 -18.60
N ALA A 68 38.53 58.40 -17.44
CA ALA A 68 39.71 58.69 -16.63
C ALA A 68 41.01 58.34 -17.37
N LEU A 69 41.07 57.16 -18.02
CA LEU A 69 42.19 56.76 -18.86
C LEU A 69 42.48 57.80 -19.95
N LYS A 70 41.44 58.22 -20.69
CA LYS A 70 41.57 59.21 -21.77
C LYS A 70 41.96 60.61 -21.26
N GLY A 71 41.44 61.01 -20.10
CA GLY A 71 41.72 62.32 -19.49
C GLY A 71 43.13 62.43 -18.89
N GLY A 72 43.72 61.29 -18.49
CA GLY A 72 45.04 61.21 -17.86
C GLY A 72 46.21 60.90 -18.80
N GLU A 73 45.98 60.80 -20.11
CA GLU A 73 47.04 60.55 -21.09
C GLU A 73 48.02 61.74 -21.16
N LYS A 74 49.31 61.47 -20.93
CA LYS A 74 50.40 62.45 -20.99
C LYS A 74 50.84 62.66 -22.44
N ILE A 75 51.29 63.88 -22.77
CA ILE A 75 51.70 64.33 -24.12
C ILE A 75 52.81 63.44 -24.73
N PHE A 76 53.69 62.87 -23.89
CA PHE A 76 54.80 62.01 -24.33
C PHE A 76 54.51 60.50 -24.21
N GLY A 77 53.24 60.13 -24.07
CA GLY A 77 52.81 58.75 -23.81
C GLY A 77 52.89 58.40 -22.32
N GLY A 78 51.98 57.53 -21.89
CA GLY A 78 51.80 57.15 -20.49
C GLY A 78 50.63 57.85 -19.82
N ILE A 79 50.29 57.40 -18.62
CA ILE A 79 49.14 57.89 -17.84
C ILE A 79 49.62 58.65 -16.60
N SER A 80 48.84 59.61 -16.09
CA SER A 80 49.06 60.19 -14.76
C SER A 80 48.72 59.20 -13.66
N ASP A 81 49.41 59.31 -12.53
CA ASP A 81 49.26 58.37 -11.40
C ASP A 81 47.86 58.50 -10.80
N GLU A 82 47.28 59.71 -10.82
CA GLU A 82 45.90 59.98 -10.39
C GLU A 82 44.88 59.28 -11.31
N ALA A 83 45.09 59.33 -12.62
CA ALA A 83 44.20 58.68 -13.57
C ALA A 83 44.35 57.15 -13.52
N GLU A 84 45.55 56.63 -13.26
CA GLU A 84 45.74 55.20 -13.00
C GLU A 84 44.98 54.75 -11.75
N GLN A 85 45.06 55.51 -10.66
CA GLN A 85 44.33 55.22 -9.44
C GLN A 85 42.81 55.25 -9.67
N ASP A 86 42.31 56.24 -10.41
CA ASP A 86 40.89 56.34 -10.75
C ASP A 86 40.43 55.17 -11.62
N VAL A 87 41.20 54.77 -12.64
CA VAL A 87 40.88 53.59 -13.45
C VAL A 87 40.82 52.35 -12.58
N ARG A 88 41.81 52.13 -11.71
CA ARG A 88 41.83 50.98 -10.78
C ARG A 88 40.63 50.99 -9.85
N HIS A 89 40.24 52.14 -9.31
CA HIS A 89 39.09 52.28 -8.44
C HIS A 89 37.78 51.96 -9.17
N GLN A 90 37.54 52.58 -10.32
CA GLN A 90 36.31 52.37 -11.09
C GLN A 90 36.21 50.94 -11.63
N THR A 91 37.31 50.36 -12.11
CA THR A 91 37.33 48.93 -12.53
C THR A 91 37.07 47.98 -11.36
N SER A 92 37.57 48.28 -10.15
CA SER A 92 37.26 47.50 -8.94
C SER A 92 35.77 47.58 -8.57
N LEU A 93 35.15 48.76 -8.67
CA LEU A 93 33.70 48.92 -8.44
C LEU A 93 32.87 48.16 -9.48
N ALA A 94 33.29 48.19 -10.75
CA ALA A 94 32.67 47.38 -11.79
C ALA A 94 32.76 45.89 -11.46
N GLU A 95 33.93 45.40 -11.05
CA GLU A 95 34.14 43.99 -10.69
C GLU A 95 33.26 43.54 -9.52
N LEU A 96 33.18 44.36 -8.46
CA LEU A 96 32.31 44.07 -7.31
C LEU A 96 30.84 43.99 -7.73
N THR A 97 30.41 44.91 -8.59
CA THR A 97 29.03 44.96 -9.10
C THR A 97 28.73 43.72 -9.96
N LEU A 98 29.67 43.31 -10.82
CA LEU A 98 29.54 42.09 -11.62
C LEU A 98 29.48 40.82 -10.75
N LYS A 99 30.28 40.74 -9.67
CA LYS A 99 30.22 39.62 -8.71
C LYS A 99 28.87 39.55 -8.00
N LEU A 100 28.31 40.70 -7.62
CA LEU A 100 26.99 40.78 -7.01
C LEU A 100 25.90 40.31 -7.99
N ALA A 101 25.93 40.78 -9.23
CA ALA A 101 25.03 40.34 -10.28
C ALA A 101 25.14 38.83 -10.52
N ALA A 102 26.34 38.27 -10.61
CA ALA A 102 26.56 36.84 -10.76
C ALA A 102 25.97 36.02 -9.59
N SER A 103 26.14 36.49 -8.35
CA SER A 103 25.54 35.85 -7.17
C SER A 103 24.01 35.86 -7.21
N ARG A 104 23.40 36.96 -7.68
CA ARG A 104 21.94 37.07 -7.84
C ARG A 104 21.40 36.15 -8.93
N ILE A 105 22.13 35.99 -10.05
CA ILE A 105 21.76 35.03 -11.10
C ILE A 105 21.75 33.61 -10.53
N GLU A 106 22.80 33.21 -9.82
CA GLU A 106 22.90 31.87 -9.25
C GLU A 106 21.79 31.62 -8.22
N ARG A 107 21.52 32.61 -7.36
CA ARG A 107 20.41 32.53 -6.40
C ARG A 107 19.07 32.33 -7.10
N ALA A 108 18.76 33.13 -8.12
CA ALA A 108 17.51 33.01 -8.87
C ALA A 108 17.36 31.63 -9.53
N LYS A 109 18.47 31.06 -10.03
CA LYS A 109 18.49 29.70 -10.59
C LYS A 109 18.20 28.64 -9.53
N ILE A 110 18.84 28.73 -8.36
CA ILE A 110 18.61 27.82 -7.24
C ILE A 110 17.16 27.90 -6.75
N GLU A 111 16.60 29.11 -6.62
CA GLU A 111 15.20 29.30 -6.23
C GLU A 111 14.23 28.65 -7.24
N ALA A 112 14.48 28.83 -8.54
CA ALA A 112 13.68 28.18 -9.59
C ALA A 112 13.79 26.64 -9.57
N GLU A 113 14.99 26.10 -9.32
CA GLU A 113 15.21 24.65 -9.18
C GLU A 113 14.49 24.09 -7.94
N LEU A 114 14.55 24.81 -6.81
CA LEU A 114 13.90 24.43 -5.56
C LEU A 114 12.37 24.41 -5.72
N ASP A 115 11.79 25.42 -6.39
CA ASP A 115 10.37 25.44 -6.72
C ASP A 115 9.96 24.27 -7.63
N ALA A 116 10.79 23.93 -8.61
CA ALA A 116 10.55 22.79 -9.49
C ALA A 116 10.61 21.46 -8.72
N ILE A 117 11.56 21.31 -7.79
CA ILE A 117 11.68 20.13 -6.92
C ILE A 117 10.45 20.02 -6.01
N ASN A 118 10.02 21.12 -5.39
CA ASN A 118 8.84 21.13 -4.51
C ASN A 118 7.58 20.67 -5.25
N LYS A 119 7.35 21.18 -6.47
CA LYS A 119 6.23 20.75 -7.31
C LYS A 119 6.28 19.25 -7.61
N LYS A 120 7.46 18.70 -7.94
CA LYS A 120 7.64 17.26 -8.17
C LYS A 120 7.41 16.45 -6.89
N SER A 121 7.84 16.96 -5.74
CA SER A 121 7.64 16.30 -4.44
C SER A 121 6.15 16.13 -4.11
N GLU A 122 5.34 17.17 -4.33
CA GLU A 122 3.89 17.09 -4.12
C GLU A 122 3.21 16.08 -5.05
N ILE A 123 3.66 15.98 -6.31
CA ILE A 123 3.18 14.93 -7.22
C ILE A 123 3.54 13.54 -6.71
N VAL A 124 4.76 13.34 -6.18
CA VAL A 124 5.16 12.05 -5.62
C VAL A 124 4.35 11.71 -4.38
N LYS A 125 4.15 12.66 -3.45
CA LYS A 125 3.32 12.45 -2.25
C LYS A 125 1.89 12.04 -2.60
N SER A 126 1.26 12.70 -3.57
CA SER A 126 -0.09 12.33 -4.01
C SER A 126 -0.15 10.92 -4.61
N ARG A 127 0.87 10.52 -5.39
CA ARG A 127 0.99 9.15 -5.91
C ARG A 127 1.19 8.11 -4.82
N VAL A 128 2.04 8.38 -3.83
CA VAL A 128 2.23 7.48 -2.68
C VAL A 128 0.91 7.25 -1.96
N LYS A 129 0.13 8.31 -1.71
CA LYS A 129 -1.20 8.17 -1.11
C LYS A 129 -2.12 7.26 -1.92
N ILE A 130 -2.15 7.40 -3.24
CA ILE A 130 -2.94 6.50 -4.11
C ILE A 130 -2.48 5.04 -3.96
N PHE A 131 -1.17 4.78 -3.87
CA PHE A 131 -0.68 3.41 -3.64
C PHE A 131 -1.06 2.86 -2.27
N ASP A 132 -1.05 3.69 -1.23
CA ASP A 132 -1.48 3.29 0.10
C ASP A 132 -2.98 2.98 0.13
N ASP A 133 -3.80 3.81 -0.51
CA ASP A 133 -5.25 3.59 -0.66
C ASP A 133 -5.54 2.29 -1.43
N LEU A 134 -4.82 2.05 -2.54
CA LEU A 134 -4.94 0.81 -3.31
C LEU A 134 -4.50 -0.41 -2.50
N ARG A 135 -3.46 -0.29 -1.67
CA ARG A 135 -2.99 -1.38 -0.80
C ARG A 135 -4.02 -1.72 0.25
N ALA A 136 -4.66 -0.72 0.86
CA ALA A 136 -5.75 -0.91 1.81
C ALA A 136 -6.95 -1.59 1.13
N GLU A 137 -7.32 -1.17 -0.08
CA GLU A 137 -8.42 -1.79 -0.83
C GLU A 137 -8.10 -3.25 -1.23
N ILE A 138 -6.87 -3.55 -1.63
CA ILE A 138 -6.45 -4.94 -1.90
C ILE A 138 -6.57 -5.80 -0.64
N ALA A 139 -6.20 -5.28 0.54
CA ALA A 139 -6.37 -6.02 1.80
C ALA A 139 -7.85 -6.30 2.09
N ARG A 140 -8.71 -5.28 1.96
CA ARG A 140 -10.17 -5.41 2.12
C ARG A 140 -10.78 -6.43 1.15
N LEU A 141 -10.37 -6.41 -0.12
CA LEU A 141 -10.86 -7.35 -1.13
C LEU A 141 -10.42 -8.79 -0.83
N LYS A 142 -9.20 -9.01 -0.32
CA LYS A 142 -8.74 -10.34 0.10
C LYS A 142 -9.60 -10.90 1.25
N GLU A 143 -9.93 -10.06 2.23
CA GLU A 143 -10.83 -10.46 3.32
C GLU A 143 -12.23 -10.80 2.80
N ALA A 144 -12.78 -9.98 1.89
CA ALA A 144 -14.09 -10.22 1.28
C ALA A 144 -14.12 -11.54 0.48
N VAL A 145 -13.05 -11.85 -0.27
CA VAL A 145 -12.92 -13.13 -0.98
C VAL A 145 -12.92 -14.30 0.00
N SER A 146 -12.13 -14.23 1.07
CA SER A 146 -12.10 -15.28 2.10
C SER A 146 -13.46 -15.48 2.77
N ALA A 147 -14.18 -14.39 3.06
CA ALA A 147 -15.52 -14.46 3.61
C ALA A 147 -16.51 -15.13 2.63
N ASN A 148 -16.42 -14.82 1.34
CA ASN A 148 -17.27 -15.42 0.32
C ASN A 148 -16.97 -16.92 0.12
N GLU A 149 -15.71 -17.34 0.19
CA GLU A 149 -15.33 -18.76 0.17
C GLU A 149 -15.92 -19.53 1.36
N LYS A 150 -15.89 -18.93 2.57
CA LYS A 150 -16.53 -19.52 3.76
C LYS A 150 -18.04 -19.64 3.58
N ALA A 151 -18.69 -18.60 3.06
CA ALA A 151 -20.11 -18.61 2.77
C ALA A 151 -20.48 -19.69 1.74
N GLY A 152 -19.68 -19.84 0.68
CA GLY A 152 -19.85 -20.88 -0.34
C GLY A 152 -19.75 -22.30 0.24
N LYS A 153 -18.78 -22.55 1.12
CA LYS A 153 -18.68 -23.84 1.86
C LYS A 153 -19.90 -24.07 2.76
N GLY A 154 -20.38 -23.03 3.46
CA GLY A 154 -21.59 -23.11 4.27
C GLY A 154 -22.83 -23.43 3.44
N LEU A 155 -22.98 -22.82 2.27
CA LEU A 155 -24.09 -23.07 1.36
C LEU A 155 -24.07 -24.50 0.80
N ALA A 156 -22.89 -25.03 0.45
CA ALA A 156 -22.75 -26.43 0.04
C ALA A 156 -23.12 -27.41 1.17
N ALA A 157 -22.75 -27.11 2.41
CA ALA A 157 -23.12 -27.92 3.57
C ALA A 157 -24.65 -27.92 3.79
N LEU A 158 -25.29 -26.76 3.72
CA LEU A 158 -26.75 -26.63 3.83
C LEU A 158 -27.49 -27.37 2.70
N GLN A 159 -26.94 -27.36 1.48
CA GLN A 159 -27.51 -28.13 0.37
C GLN A 159 -27.44 -29.64 0.65
N ALA A 160 -26.31 -30.15 1.13
CA ALA A 160 -26.16 -31.55 1.50
C ALA A 160 -27.12 -31.95 2.63
N GLU A 161 -27.29 -31.09 3.64
CA GLU A 161 -28.25 -31.31 4.73
C GLU A 161 -29.69 -31.32 4.22
N ARG A 162 -30.05 -30.37 3.34
CA ARG A 162 -31.37 -30.34 2.71
C ARG A 162 -31.66 -31.63 1.93
N ASP A 163 -30.68 -32.13 1.18
CA ASP A 163 -30.84 -33.37 0.41
C ASP A 163 -31.00 -34.59 1.31
N ALA A 164 -30.24 -34.66 2.41
CA ALA A 164 -30.37 -35.71 3.41
C ALA A 164 -31.74 -35.68 4.11
N LEU A 165 -32.22 -34.50 4.50
CA LEU A 165 -33.55 -34.32 5.09
C LEU A 165 -34.66 -34.66 4.11
N ALA A 166 -34.55 -34.26 2.84
CA ALA A 166 -35.51 -34.62 1.81
C ALA A 166 -35.63 -36.14 1.65
N GLU A 167 -34.51 -36.86 1.75
CA GLU A 167 -34.50 -38.32 1.69
C GLU A 167 -35.14 -38.96 2.93
N GLN A 168 -34.88 -38.43 4.13
CA GLN A 168 -35.56 -38.88 5.36
C GLN A 168 -37.07 -38.66 5.27
N VAL A 169 -37.52 -37.51 4.76
CA VAL A 169 -38.95 -37.22 4.56
C VAL A 169 -39.58 -38.23 3.60
N ARG A 170 -38.90 -38.59 2.50
CA ARG A 170 -39.40 -39.64 1.57
C ARG A 170 -39.55 -40.98 2.26
N LYS A 171 -38.55 -41.42 3.03
CA LYS A 171 -38.59 -42.69 3.77
C LYS A 171 -39.76 -42.74 4.75
N LEU A 172 -39.88 -41.72 5.62
CA LEU A 172 -40.96 -41.63 6.59
C LEU A 172 -42.34 -41.58 5.93
N THR A 173 -42.46 -40.88 4.80
CA THR A 173 -43.71 -40.85 4.03
C THR A 173 -44.07 -42.24 3.49
N GLY A 174 -43.08 -42.99 2.99
CA GLY A 174 -43.27 -44.37 2.54
C GLY A 174 -43.63 -45.34 3.67
N GLU A 175 -42.95 -45.25 4.81
CA GLU A 175 -43.24 -46.03 6.01
C GLU A 175 -44.64 -45.75 6.54
N ASN A 176 -45.06 -44.48 6.62
CA ASN A 176 -46.42 -44.12 7.01
C ASN A 176 -47.47 -44.71 6.07
N ALA A 177 -47.24 -44.68 4.75
CA ALA A 177 -48.15 -45.29 3.79
C ALA A 177 -48.25 -46.82 3.97
N LEU A 178 -47.15 -47.48 4.31
CA LEU A 178 -47.14 -48.92 4.63
C LEU A 178 -47.88 -49.21 5.95
N LEU A 179 -47.63 -48.41 6.97
CA LEU A 179 -48.25 -48.53 8.30
C LEU A 179 -49.77 -48.37 8.19
N GLU A 180 -50.23 -47.45 7.35
CA GLU A 180 -51.66 -47.24 7.09
C GLU A 180 -52.31 -48.45 6.39
N LYS A 181 -51.62 -49.06 5.41
CA LYS A 181 -52.10 -50.31 4.80
C LYS A 181 -52.20 -51.45 5.81
N LEU A 182 -51.18 -51.61 6.66
CA LEU A 182 -51.17 -52.65 7.70
C LEU A 182 -52.27 -52.44 8.74
N ARG A 183 -52.61 -51.18 9.08
CA ARG A 183 -53.75 -50.87 9.95
C ARG A 183 -55.07 -51.30 9.32
N GLN A 184 -55.28 -50.96 8.04
CA GLN A 184 -56.49 -51.36 7.31
C GLN A 184 -56.63 -52.90 7.24
N GLU A 185 -55.53 -53.61 6.99
CA GLU A 185 -55.51 -55.07 6.99
C GLU A 185 -55.81 -55.65 8.38
N ASN A 186 -55.22 -55.09 9.44
CA ASN A 186 -55.52 -55.50 10.83
C ASN A 186 -57.00 -55.32 11.17
N ASP A 187 -57.60 -54.18 10.77
CA ASP A 187 -59.02 -53.91 11.01
C ASP A 187 -59.93 -54.89 10.25
N MET A 188 -59.56 -55.26 9.02
CA MET A 188 -60.25 -56.29 8.24
C MET A 188 -60.16 -57.67 8.90
N LEU A 189 -58.97 -58.07 9.34
CA LEU A 189 -58.76 -59.34 10.04
C LEU A 189 -59.52 -59.39 11.37
N ARG A 190 -59.57 -58.28 12.13
CA ARG A 190 -60.37 -58.17 13.35
C ARG A 190 -61.86 -58.35 13.09
N LYS A 191 -62.40 -57.75 12.03
CA LYS A 191 -63.79 -57.94 11.61
C LYS A 191 -64.08 -59.40 11.24
N GLU A 192 -63.20 -60.03 10.48
CA GLU A 192 -63.33 -61.44 10.08
C GLU A 192 -63.25 -62.38 11.29
N LEU A 193 -62.34 -62.13 12.25
CA LEU A 193 -62.27 -62.87 13.50
C LEU A 193 -63.55 -62.77 14.32
N SER A 194 -64.10 -61.56 14.47
CA SER A 194 -65.38 -61.35 15.16
C SER A 194 -66.50 -62.13 14.47
N ARG A 195 -66.60 -62.04 13.15
CA ARG A 195 -67.59 -62.79 12.36
C ARG A 195 -67.48 -64.30 12.59
N ARG A 196 -66.27 -64.87 12.56
CA ARG A 196 -66.07 -66.31 12.81
C ARG A 196 -66.38 -66.71 14.25
N GLN A 197 -66.14 -65.83 15.22
CA GLN A 197 -66.54 -66.07 16.61
C GLN A 197 -68.06 -66.08 16.75
N ASP A 198 -68.76 -65.15 16.09
CA ASP A 198 -70.22 -65.10 16.06
C ASP A 198 -70.81 -66.33 15.35
N GLU A 199 -70.22 -66.77 14.23
CA GLU A 199 -70.61 -68.00 13.51
C GLU A 199 -70.40 -69.26 14.38
N ARG A 200 -69.30 -69.35 15.14
CA ARG A 200 -69.07 -70.43 16.12
C ARG A 200 -70.06 -70.39 17.28
N ALA A 201 -70.38 -69.21 17.79
CA ALA A 201 -71.38 -69.05 18.85
C ALA A 201 -72.80 -69.46 18.37
N GLN A 202 -73.11 -69.24 17.09
CA GLN A 202 -74.39 -69.65 16.48
C GLN A 202 -74.46 -71.15 16.14
N THR A 203 -73.33 -71.81 15.86
CA THR A 203 -73.27 -73.26 15.60
C THR A 203 -73.16 -74.11 16.87
N THR A 204 -73.02 -73.49 18.04
CA THR A 204 -73.01 -74.19 19.33
C THR A 204 -74.41 -74.14 19.97
N GLN A 205 -75.29 -75.10 19.62
CA GLN A 205 -76.38 -75.49 20.53
C GLN A 205 -75.82 -76.45 21.60
N PRO A 206 -76.35 -76.44 22.84
CA PRO A 206 -75.81 -77.22 23.94
C PRO A 206 -76.36 -78.64 23.89
N GLU A 207 -75.54 -79.62 23.50
CA GLU A 207 -75.78 -81.00 23.93
C GLU A 207 -74.87 -81.33 25.11
N ARG A 208 -75.52 -81.45 26.27
CA ARG A 208 -74.97 -81.86 27.55
C ARG A 208 -75.20 -83.36 27.70
N ALA A 209 -74.12 -84.11 27.86
CA ALA A 209 -73.89 -85.17 28.87
C ALA A 209 -73.10 -86.36 28.31
N GLY A 210 -71.97 -86.66 28.94
CA GLY A 210 -71.25 -87.91 28.73
C GLY A 210 -69.79 -87.83 29.12
N ASN A 211 -69.50 -87.79 30.42
CA ASN A 211 -68.16 -88.10 30.93
C ASN A 211 -67.88 -89.59 30.68
N PRO A 212 -66.65 -90.01 30.35
CA PRO A 212 -65.74 -90.42 31.43
C PRO A 212 -64.25 -90.10 31.19
N GLN A 213 -63.53 -89.95 32.30
CA GLN A 213 -62.07 -89.92 32.45
C GLN A 213 -61.57 -91.38 32.69
N PRO A 214 -60.38 -91.84 32.22
CA PRO A 214 -59.09 -91.63 32.93
C PRO A 214 -57.76 -91.58 32.11
N ASP A 215 -56.79 -90.77 32.61
CA ASP A 215 -55.32 -90.91 32.85
C ASP A 215 -54.40 -91.87 32.01
N PRO A 216 -53.05 -91.86 32.16
CA PRO A 216 -52.01 -90.80 32.10
C PRO A 216 -50.72 -91.21 31.28
N LYS A 217 -49.69 -90.33 31.18
CA LYS A 217 -48.31 -90.49 30.60
C LYS A 217 -48.24 -90.27 29.08
N GLU A 218 -47.24 -89.61 28.47
CA GLU A 218 -45.79 -89.58 28.69
C GLU A 218 -45.16 -88.19 28.46
N LEU A 219 -43.94 -88.06 28.99
CA LEU A 219 -43.03 -86.94 28.89
C LEU A 219 -42.56 -86.70 27.44
N GLU A 220 -42.31 -85.44 27.09
CA GLU A 220 -41.00 -85.09 26.53
C GLU A 220 -40.58 -83.67 26.92
N THR A 221 -39.33 -83.59 27.32
CA THR A 221 -38.62 -82.51 28.03
C THR A 221 -37.99 -81.48 27.08
N ILE A 222 -38.19 -80.18 27.39
CA ILE A 222 -37.17 -79.08 27.51
C ILE A 222 -36.46 -78.64 26.19
N PRO A 223 -36.14 -77.34 25.93
CA PRO A 223 -35.70 -76.35 26.92
C PRO A 223 -36.32 -74.95 26.93
N ALA A 224 -36.13 -74.34 28.11
CA ALA A 224 -36.37 -72.96 28.48
C ALA A 224 -35.70 -71.94 27.55
N PRO A 225 -36.26 -70.72 27.45
CA PRO A 225 -35.59 -69.61 26.80
C PRO A 225 -34.37 -69.17 27.63
N GLN A 226 -33.20 -69.14 26.99
CA GLN A 226 -32.02 -68.44 27.51
C GLN A 226 -32.34 -66.96 27.70
N PRO A 227 -31.93 -66.34 28.82
CA PRO A 227 -31.96 -64.90 28.99
C PRO A 227 -30.64 -64.31 28.45
N GLU A 228 -30.71 -63.24 27.66
CA GLU A 228 -29.65 -62.24 27.53
C GLU A 228 -30.07 -61.11 26.57
N PRO A 229 -29.45 -59.91 26.63
CA PRO A 229 -28.79 -59.24 27.75
C PRO A 229 -29.41 -57.86 28.03
N ALA A 230 -29.06 -57.33 29.20
CA ALA A 230 -29.34 -55.97 29.63
C ALA A 230 -28.89 -54.92 28.60
N ALA A 231 -29.71 -53.89 28.47
CA ALA A 231 -29.39 -52.66 27.76
C ALA A 231 -28.06 -52.08 28.27
N VAL A 232 -27.06 -52.03 27.41
CA VAL A 232 -25.88 -51.20 27.62
C VAL A 232 -26.32 -49.75 27.37
N PRO A 233 -26.17 -48.83 28.33
CA PRO A 233 -26.43 -47.41 28.09
C PRO A 233 -25.38 -46.89 27.10
N SER A 234 -25.84 -46.34 25.98
CA SER A 234 -24.96 -45.57 25.09
C SER A 234 -24.50 -44.29 25.82
N PRO A 235 -23.21 -43.93 25.72
CA PRO A 235 -22.60 -42.88 26.52
C PRO A 235 -23.16 -41.49 26.18
N ALA A 236 -23.21 -40.63 27.20
CA ALA A 236 -23.45 -39.21 27.06
C ALA A 236 -22.45 -38.57 26.07
N PRO A 237 -22.87 -37.54 25.30
CA PRO A 237 -21.94 -36.82 24.44
C PRO A 237 -20.91 -36.08 25.29
N ASP A 238 -19.62 -36.35 25.05
CA ASP A 238 -18.54 -35.57 25.65
C ASP A 238 -18.62 -34.09 25.23
N PRO A 239 -18.31 -33.17 26.14
CA PRO A 239 -18.43 -31.74 25.93
C PRO A 239 -17.44 -31.25 24.86
N LYS A 240 -17.93 -30.39 23.97
CA LYS A 240 -17.09 -29.64 23.02
C LYS A 240 -16.01 -28.86 23.79
N PRO A 241 -14.73 -28.92 23.39
CA PRO A 241 -13.75 -27.97 23.90
C PRO A 241 -14.09 -26.56 23.43
N SER A 242 -14.20 -25.66 24.41
CA SER A 242 -14.27 -24.22 24.25
C SER A 242 -13.03 -23.70 23.50
N LEU A 243 -13.29 -22.93 22.44
CA LEU A 243 -12.28 -22.14 21.74
C LEU A 243 -11.93 -20.89 22.56
N GLU A 244 -11.19 -21.08 23.66
CA GLU A 244 -10.42 -20.03 24.31
C GLU A 244 -9.14 -20.65 24.85
N GLU A 245 -8.09 -20.74 24.02
CA GLU A 245 -6.76 -20.37 24.50
C GLU A 245 -5.89 -19.89 23.33
N ILE A 246 -5.54 -18.62 23.45
CA ILE A 246 -4.80 -17.81 22.51
C ILE A 246 -3.34 -18.25 22.57
N VAL A 247 -2.82 -18.77 21.45
CA VAL A 247 -1.39 -18.92 21.23
C VAL A 247 -0.76 -17.53 21.24
N GLN A 248 0.05 -17.28 22.26
CA GLN A 248 1.06 -16.23 22.27
C GLN A 248 2.09 -16.50 21.16
N PRO A 249 2.43 -15.51 20.32
CA PRO A 249 3.70 -15.54 19.62
C PRO A 249 4.81 -15.02 20.54
N ASP A 250 5.74 -15.93 20.76
CA ASP A 250 7.10 -15.78 21.26
C ASP A 250 7.79 -14.51 20.73
N ASN A 251 8.35 -13.74 21.67
CA ASN A 251 9.04 -12.48 21.43
C ASN A 251 10.54 -12.75 21.55
N SER A 252 11.14 -13.27 20.48
CA SER A 252 12.60 -13.39 20.35
C SER A 252 13.08 -12.52 19.19
N GLY A 253 13.71 -11.39 19.54
CA GLY A 253 14.19 -10.42 18.55
C GLY A 253 14.77 -9.13 19.11
N LYS A 254 15.69 -9.21 20.08
CA LYS A 254 16.81 -8.26 20.25
C LYS A 254 18.04 -9.02 20.72
#